data_AF-W1XRH9-F1
#
_entry.id   AF-W1XRH9-F1
#
_cell.length_a   1.000
_cell.length_b   1.000
_cell.length_c   1.000
_cell.angle_alpha   90.00
_cell.angle_beta   90.00
_cell.angle_gamma   90.00
#
_symmetry.space_group_name_H-M   'P 1'
#
loop_
_entity.id
_entity.type
_entity.pdbx_description
1 polymer ?
#
loop_
_entity_poly.entity_id
_entity_poly.type
_entity_poly.pdbx_seq_one_letter_code
_entity_poly.pdbx_strand_id
1 'polypeptide(L)' 'MKLFDTHAHVNDGRFDNDRDEMLQACFDTGVEYIMIPGVDRGTVESGLA' A
#
# COMPACT_ATOMS: atom_id res chain seq x y z
N MET A 1 -13.04 12.76 -5.75
CA MET A 1 -13.20 11.62 -6.69
C MET A 1 -12.67 10.40 -5.95
N LYS A 2 -13.33 9.24 -6.02
CA LYS A 2 -12.85 8.02 -5.35
C LYS A 2 -11.90 7.29 -6.29
N LEU A 3 -10.70 6.99 -5.84
CA LEU A 3 -9.67 6.30 -6.61
C LEU A 3 -9.36 4.93 -6.02
N PHE A 4 -9.03 3.99 -6.89
CA PHE A 4 -8.49 2.69 -6.52
C PHE A 4 -7.10 2.59 -7.14
N ASP A 5 -6.06 2.50 -6.31
CA ASP A 5 -4.72 2.21 -6.80
C ASP A 5 -4.62 0.71 -7.05
N THR A 6 -4.59 0.36 -8.33
CA THR A 6 -4.60 -1.03 -8.77
C THR A 6 -3.27 -1.74 -8.54
N HIS A 7 -2.16 -1.06 -8.21
CA HIS A 7 -0.85 -1.74 -8.04
C HIS A 7 0.17 -0.86 -7.29
N ALA A 8 0.44 -1.18 -6.03
CA ALA A 8 1.55 -0.58 -5.29
C ALA A 8 2.18 -1.52 -4.25
N HIS A 9 3.50 -1.56 -4.19
CA HIS A 9 4.27 -2.34 -3.21
C HIS A 9 4.45 -1.57 -1.89
N VAL A 10 3.36 -1.10 -1.28
CA VAL A 10 3.40 -0.24 -0.06
C VAL A 10 3.85 -0.98 1.20
N ASN A 11 3.84 -2.32 1.17
CA ASN A 11 4.39 -3.20 2.20
C ASN A 11 5.91 -3.43 2.07
N ASP A 12 6.59 -2.85 1.09
CA ASP A 12 8.04 -2.93 0.94
C ASP A 12 8.75 -2.20 2.10
N GLY A 13 9.85 -2.76 2.58
CA GLY A 13 10.62 -2.22 3.72
C GLY A 13 11.22 -0.84 3.46
N ARG A 14 11.29 -0.38 2.21
CA ARG A 14 11.71 0.99 1.87
C ARG A 14 10.81 2.07 2.47
N PHE A 15 9.59 1.71 2.90
CA PHE A 15 8.64 2.63 3.55
C PHE A 15 8.59 2.45 5.07
N ASP A 16 9.46 1.64 5.69
CA ASP A 16 9.40 1.40 7.15
C ASP A 16 9.59 2.67 7.99
N ASN A 17 10.17 3.73 7.41
CA ASN A 17 10.38 5.01 8.09
C ASN A 17 9.11 5.87 8.17
N ASP A 18 8.13 5.69 7.28
CA ASP A 18 7.00 6.63 7.12
C ASP A 18 5.71 6.01 6.54
N ARG A 19 5.58 4.68 6.47
CA ARG A 19 4.45 3.98 5.83
C ARG A 19 3.08 4.52 6.25
N ASP A 20 2.86 4.72 7.54
CA ASP A 20 1.56 5.18 8.06
C ASP A 20 1.23 6.61 7.59
N GLU A 21 2.22 7.50 7.57
CA GLU A 21 2.07 8.88 7.09
C GLU A 21 1.84 8.91 5.57
N MET A 22 2.60 8.11 4.82
CA MET A 22 2.45 7.96 3.38
C MET A 22 1.06 7.43 3.00
N LEU A 23 0.57 6.39 3.69
CA LEU A 23 -0.76 5.82 3.46
C LEU A 23 -1.85 6.85 3.77
N GLN A 24 -1.72 7.58 4.88
CA GLN A 24 -2.69 8.64 5.21
C GLN A 24 -2.72 9.73 4.13
N ALA A 25 -1.57 10.15 3.62
CA ALA A 25 -1.50 11.11 2.52
C ALA A 25 -2.19 10.57 1.24
N CYS A 26 -2.04 9.29 0.91
CA CYS A 26 -2.78 8.67 -0.19
C CYS A 26 -4.30 8.78 0.03
N PHE A 27 -4.78 8.44 1.22
CA PHE A 27 -6.21 8.49 1.54
C PHE A 27 -6.76 9.93 1.52
N ASP A 28 -5.99 10.90 2.01
CA ASP A 28 -6.35 12.33 2.01
C ASP A 28 -6.50 12.89 0.57
N THR A 29 -5.83 12.30 -0.41
CA THR A 29 -5.95 12.68 -1.83
C THR A 29 -7.12 12.00 -2.57
N GLY A 30 -7.87 11.12 -1.89
CA GLY A 30 -9.06 10.47 -2.44
C GLY A 30 -8.86 9.03 -2.93
N VAL A 31 -7.71 8.41 -2.66
CA VAL A 31 -7.54 6.94 -2.79
C VAL A 31 -8.37 6.27 -1.69
N GLU A 32 -9.15 5.25 -2.02
CA GLU A 32 -9.93 4.48 -1.03
C GLU A 32 -9.35 3.10 -0.78
N TYR A 33 -8.69 2.52 -1.79
CA TYR A 33 -8.10 1.20 -1.73
C TYR A 33 -6.78 1.19 -2.49
N ILE A 34 -5.85 0.38 -2.01
CA ILE A 34 -4.56 0.12 -2.64
C ILE A 34 -4.38 -1.39 -2.72
N MET A 35 -4.18 -1.92 -3.92
CA MET A 35 -3.88 -3.34 -4.11
C MET A 35 -2.38 -3.59 -3.92
N ILE A 36 -2.04 -4.49 -2.99
CA ILE A 36 -0.68 -5.00 -2.81
C ILE A 36 -0.49 -6.24 -3.70
N PRO A 37 0.32 -6.15 -4.78
CA PRO A 37 0.59 -7.29 -5.65
C PRO A 37 1.59 -8.25 -4.99
N GLY A 38 1.30 -9.54 -5.04
CA GLY A 38 2.22 -10.59 -4.60
C GLY A 38 3.39 -10.76 -5.57
N VAL A 39 4.62 -10.77 -5.04
CA VAL A 39 5.86 -11.03 -5.82
C VAL A 39 6.42 -12.42 -5.52
N ASP A 40 6.45 -12.75 -4.24
CA ASP A 40 6.89 -14.01 -3.66
C ASP A 40 6.06 -14.32 -2.41
N ARG A 41 6.33 -15.45 -1.76
CA ARG A 41 5.60 -15.85 -0.56
C ARG A 41 5.70 -14.82 0.57
N GLY A 42 6.87 -14.24 0.79
CA GLY A 42 7.08 -13.31 1.90
C GLY A 42 6.32 -11.99 1.70
N THR A 43 6.35 -11.46 0.48
CA THR A 43 5.61 -10.24 0.09
C THR A 43 4.10 -10.45 0.05
N VAL A 44 3.63 -11.66 -0.29
CA VAL A 44 2.21 -12.01 -0.15
C VAL A 44 1.82 -12.03 1.32
N GLU A 45 2.60 -12.70 2.18
CA GLU A 45 2.31 -12.81 3.62
C GLU A 45 2.30 -11.44 4.31
N SER A 46 3.18 -10.51 3.93
CA SER A 46 3.20 -9.15 4.50
C SER A 46 2.08 -8.23 4.02
N GLY A 47 1.35 -8.61 2.97
CA GLY A 47 0.19 -7.87 2.45
C GLY A 47 -1.17 -8.35 2.99
N LEU A 48 -1.19 -9.36 3.86
CA LEU A 48 -2.42 -9.88 4.47
C LEU A 48 -2.90 -8.93 5.59
N ALA A 49 -4.19 -8.62 5.58
CA ALA A 49 -4.88 -7.81 6.59
C ALA A 49 -5.57 -8.68 7.64
#